data_AF-A0AAU3E8R4-F1
#
_entry.id   AF-A0AAU3E8R4-F1
#
_cell.length_a   1.000
_cell.length_b   1.000
_cell.length_c   1.000
_cell.angle_alpha   90.00
_cell.angle_beta   90.00
_cell.angle_gamma   90.00
#
_symmetry.space_group_name_H-M   'P 1'
#
loop_
_entity.id
_entity.type
_entity.pdbx_description
1 polymer ?
#
loop_
_entity_poly.entity_id
_entity_poly.type
_entity_poly.pdbx_seq_one_letter_code
_entity_poly.pdbx_strand_id
1 'polypeptide(L)'
;MVFERFLNPERVTMPDVDLDFDDRRRDEMIEYVTRKYGEDRVCQIVTFSTIKAKAAVKDACRVLGLPYALGDRITKAFPAADGGKEIPLAAIHDEHHPRHGEAAELRQMYEQDPDVKRVIDTAVGLEGLTRGTGIHAAGVILSSEPLIDVIPLVKPKADGPVITGFPFTQAEDMGLLKMDFLGLRNLTVIGDAIANVRANKGIDIDILDVPLDDAKTYELLVCRAGNSPTKSGE
;
A
#
# COMPACT_ATOMS: atom_id res chain seq x y z
N MET A 1 17.94 -4.39 20.92
CA MET A 1 18.02 -4.65 19.47
C MET A 1 19.36 -5.32 19.17
N VAL A 2 19.39 -6.22 18.18
CA VAL A 2 20.61 -6.93 17.77
C VAL A 2 21.05 -6.34 16.43
N PHE A 3 22.28 -5.84 16.33
CA PHE A 3 22.75 -5.11 15.14
C PHE A 3 22.87 -6.03 13.91
N GLU A 4 23.22 -7.28 14.13
CA GLU A 4 23.41 -8.33 13.14
C GLU A 4 22.11 -8.68 12.39
N ARG A 5 20.94 -8.30 12.96
CA ARG A 5 19.65 -8.38 12.26
C ARG A 5 19.50 -7.29 11.20
N PHE A 6 20.14 -6.14 11.40
CA PHE A 6 20.15 -5.03 10.43
C PHE A 6 21.26 -5.22 9.39
N LEU A 7 22.48 -5.51 9.83
CA LEU A 7 23.63 -5.71 8.95
C LEU A 7 24.36 -7.00 9.33
N ASN A 8 24.20 -8.04 8.50
CA ASN A 8 24.85 -9.33 8.74
C ASN A 8 26.27 -9.31 8.17
N PRO A 9 27.33 -9.48 9.01
CA PRO A 9 28.71 -9.48 8.52
C PRO A 9 29.05 -10.64 7.58
N GLU A 10 28.30 -11.75 7.65
CA GLU A 10 28.49 -12.94 6.82
C GLU A 10 27.78 -12.84 5.45
N ARG A 11 26.88 -11.86 5.27
CA ARG A 11 26.11 -11.66 4.03
C ARG A 11 26.21 -10.22 3.56
N VAL A 12 26.91 -10.02 2.44
CA VAL A 12 27.00 -8.70 1.79
C VAL A 12 25.68 -8.40 1.07
N THR A 13 24.78 -7.71 1.75
CA THR A 13 23.55 -7.15 1.19
C THR A 13 23.43 -5.69 1.57
N MET A 14 22.88 -4.87 0.65
CA MET A 14 22.58 -3.47 0.95
C MET A 14 21.53 -3.42 2.07
N PRO A 15 21.79 -2.70 3.17
CA PRO A 15 20.78 -2.51 4.21
C PRO A 15 19.70 -1.56 3.71
N ASP A 16 18.43 -1.85 4.02
CA ASP A 16 17.31 -0.95 3.74
C ASP A 16 17.12 -0.01 4.95
N VAL A 17 17.01 1.30 4.68
CA VAL A 17 16.84 2.33 5.71
C VAL A 17 15.62 3.17 5.36
N ASP A 18 14.54 2.89 6.08
CA ASP A 18 13.27 3.59 5.95
C ASP A 18 13.23 4.81 6.87
N LEU A 19 12.67 5.91 6.38
CA LEU A 19 12.49 7.14 7.14
C LEU A 19 11.01 7.51 7.22
N ASP A 20 10.51 7.64 8.44
CA ASP A 20 9.14 8.03 8.73
C ASP A 20 9.03 9.53 9.02
N PHE A 21 8.05 10.19 8.40
CA PHE A 21 7.79 11.62 8.54
C PHE A 21 6.32 11.89 8.85
N ASP A 22 6.03 13.12 9.29
CA ASP A 22 4.67 13.66 9.19
C ASP A 22 4.22 13.59 7.73
N ASP A 23 3.07 12.95 7.49
CA ASP A 23 2.48 12.76 6.16
C ASP A 23 2.43 14.05 5.34
N ARG A 24 2.15 15.18 6.00
CA ARG A 24 2.05 16.51 5.36
C ARG A 24 3.40 17.04 4.86
N ARG A 25 4.50 16.53 5.40
CA ARG A 25 5.86 17.05 5.20
C ARG A 25 6.76 16.08 4.45
N ARG A 26 6.25 14.91 4.06
CA ARG A 26 6.96 13.92 3.25
C ARG A 26 7.53 14.55 1.96
N ASP A 27 6.71 15.34 1.27
CA ASP A 27 7.12 15.94 -0.01
C ASP A 27 8.24 16.98 0.17
N GLU A 28 8.29 17.69 1.30
CA GLU A 28 9.41 18.59 1.65
C GLU A 28 10.73 17.79 1.75
N MET A 29 10.68 16.56 2.25
CA MET A 29 11.86 15.71 2.37
C MET A 29 12.34 15.19 1.02
N ILE A 30 11.41 14.84 0.11
CA ILE A 30 11.73 14.49 -1.27
C ILE A 30 12.37 15.69 -1.99
N GLU A 31 11.81 16.88 -1.82
CA GLU A 31 12.39 18.10 -2.38
C GLU A 31 13.79 18.37 -1.82
N TYR A 32 13.99 18.21 -0.51
CA TYR A 32 15.28 18.37 0.13
C TYR A 32 16.35 17.46 -0.49
N VAL A 33 16.07 16.15 -0.63
CA VAL A 33 17.04 15.23 -1.22
C VAL A 33 17.26 15.50 -2.70
N THR A 34 16.21 15.90 -3.43
CA THR A 34 16.31 16.28 -4.84
C THR A 34 17.26 17.47 -5.03
N ARG A 35 17.09 18.54 -4.24
CA ARG A 35 18.00 19.71 -4.27
C ARG A 35 19.41 19.37 -3.83
N LYS A 36 19.57 18.45 -2.87
CA LYS A 36 20.87 18.08 -2.31
C LYS A 36 21.70 17.21 -3.24
N TYR A 37 21.07 16.24 -3.90
CA TYR A 37 21.75 15.24 -4.72
C TYR A 37 21.65 15.48 -6.23
N GLY A 38 20.74 16.35 -6.68
CA GLY A 38 20.55 16.72 -8.08
C GLY A 38 19.21 16.23 -8.63
N GLU A 39 18.53 17.09 -9.39
CA GLU A 39 17.23 16.78 -10.03
C GLU A 39 17.33 15.65 -11.06
N ASP A 40 18.50 15.47 -11.68
CA ASP A 40 18.80 14.41 -12.64
C ASP A 40 19.18 13.08 -11.97
N ARG A 41 19.33 13.04 -10.65
CA ARG A 41 19.84 11.89 -9.88
C ARG A 41 18.85 11.33 -8.86
N VAL A 42 17.70 11.97 -8.72
CA VAL A 42 16.63 11.56 -7.81
C VAL A 42 15.33 11.40 -8.59
N CYS A 43 14.66 10.27 -8.44
CA CYS A 43 13.32 10.06 -8.99
C CYS A 43 12.43 9.25 -8.06
N GLN A 44 11.12 9.37 -8.22
CA GLN A 44 10.17 8.51 -7.52
C GLN A 44 9.99 7.18 -8.28
N ILE A 45 9.38 6.19 -7.63
CA ILE A 45 9.22 4.86 -8.21
C ILE A 45 7.85 4.73 -8.89
N VAL A 46 7.77 4.15 -10.09
CA VAL A 46 6.49 3.81 -10.71
C VAL A 46 5.84 2.61 -10.02
N THR A 47 4.52 2.67 -9.85
CA THR A 47 3.71 1.50 -9.50
C THR A 47 2.80 1.13 -10.67
N PHE A 48 2.58 -0.16 -10.89
CA PHE A 48 1.62 -0.64 -11.88
C PHE A 48 0.36 -1.12 -11.17
N SER A 49 -0.76 -0.46 -11.47
CA SER A 49 -2.07 -0.87 -10.96
C SER A 49 -2.58 -2.06 -11.76
N THR A 50 -2.69 -3.22 -11.10
CA THR A 50 -3.30 -4.43 -11.69
C THR A 50 -4.80 -4.45 -11.45
N ILE A 51 -5.58 -4.91 -12.42
CA ILE A 51 -7.02 -5.13 -12.25
C ILE A 51 -7.25 -6.28 -11.24
N LYS A 52 -7.95 -5.98 -10.15
CA LYS A 52 -8.34 -6.97 -9.12
C LYS A 52 -9.70 -7.61 -9.45
N ALA A 53 -9.98 -8.78 -8.87
CA ALA A 53 -11.17 -9.58 -9.13
C ALA A 53 -12.49 -8.78 -9.18
N LYS A 54 -12.82 -7.99 -8.14
CA LYS A 54 -14.06 -7.20 -8.15
C LYS A 54 -14.09 -6.13 -9.24
N ALA A 55 -12.96 -5.49 -9.52
CA ALA A 55 -12.85 -4.51 -10.59
C ALA A 55 -12.99 -5.17 -11.98
N ALA A 56 -12.41 -6.36 -12.15
CA ALA A 56 -12.55 -7.15 -13.37
C ALA A 56 -14.01 -7.51 -13.65
N VAL A 57 -14.77 -7.92 -12.62
CA VAL A 57 -16.22 -8.21 -12.74
C VAL A 57 -17.00 -6.97 -13.18
N LYS A 58 -16.74 -5.81 -12.55
CA LYS A 58 -17.43 -4.56 -12.92
C LYS A 58 -17.12 -4.13 -14.34
N ASP A 59 -15.88 -4.30 -14.78
CA ASP A 59 -15.47 -3.96 -16.15
C ASP A 59 -16.02 -4.96 -17.18
N ALA A 60 -16.03 -6.25 -16.88
CA ALA A 60 -16.67 -7.27 -17.71
C ALA A 60 -18.16 -6.97 -17.91
N CYS A 61 -18.89 -6.61 -16.84
CA CYS A 61 -20.30 -6.18 -16.95
C CYS A 61 -20.47 -4.99 -17.90
N ARG A 62 -19.59 -3.98 -17.80
CA ARG A 62 -19.64 -2.78 -18.65
C ARG A 62 -19.39 -3.13 -20.12
N VAL A 63 -18.38 -3.95 -20.40
CA VAL A 63 -18.02 -4.36 -21.77
C VAL A 63 -19.12 -5.21 -22.41
N LEU A 64 -19.79 -6.05 -21.62
CA LEU A 64 -20.91 -6.89 -22.08
C LEU A 64 -22.23 -6.12 -22.23
N GLY A 65 -22.28 -4.82 -21.89
CA GLY A 65 -23.48 -4.00 -21.96
C GLY A 65 -24.55 -4.36 -20.93
N LEU A 66 -24.16 -5.02 -19.83
CA LEU A 66 -25.07 -5.46 -18.78
C LEU A 66 -25.32 -4.37 -17.73
N PRO A 67 -26.45 -4.41 -17.00
CA PRO A 67 -26.75 -3.41 -15.98
C PRO A 67 -25.69 -3.34 -14.88
N TYR A 68 -25.33 -2.13 -14.44
CA TYR A 68 -24.38 -1.92 -13.34
C TYR A 68 -24.78 -2.66 -12.05
N ALA A 69 -26.09 -2.76 -11.79
CA ALA A 69 -26.65 -3.50 -10.65
C ALA A 69 -26.23 -4.98 -10.64
N LEU A 70 -26.03 -5.61 -11.81
CA LEU A 70 -25.57 -6.99 -11.90
C LEU A 70 -24.12 -7.11 -11.40
N GLY A 71 -23.24 -6.22 -11.85
CA GLY A 71 -21.84 -6.19 -11.39
C GLY A 71 -21.75 -5.96 -9.88
N ASP A 72 -22.52 -5.03 -9.34
CA ASP A 72 -22.57 -4.80 -7.90
C ASP A 72 -23.10 -6.01 -7.13
N ARG A 73 -24.15 -6.69 -7.63
CA ARG A 73 -24.67 -7.93 -7.04
C ARG A 73 -23.60 -9.01 -6.97
N ILE A 74 -22.86 -9.25 -8.06
CA ILE A 74 -21.78 -10.24 -8.10
C ILE A 74 -20.66 -9.85 -7.13
N THR A 75 -20.21 -8.59 -7.13
CA THR A 75 -19.10 -8.16 -6.24
C THR A 75 -19.42 -8.21 -4.74
N LYS A 76 -20.70 -8.22 -4.36
CA LYS A 76 -21.15 -8.38 -2.97
C LYS A 76 -21.11 -9.83 -2.49
N ALA A 77 -21.26 -10.80 -3.39
CA ALA A 77 -21.16 -12.22 -3.08
C ALA A 77 -19.71 -12.69 -2.86
N PHE A 78 -18.71 -11.82 -3.12
CA PHE A 78 -17.33 -12.13 -2.80
C PHE A 78 -17.12 -12.25 -1.29
N PRO A 79 -16.34 -13.26 -0.84
CA PRO A 79 -15.96 -13.34 0.56
C PRO A 79 -15.15 -12.12 0.98
N ALA A 80 -15.09 -11.90 2.30
CA ALA A 80 -14.27 -10.83 2.86
C ALA A 80 -12.80 -10.98 2.41
N ALA A 81 -12.13 -9.87 2.14
CA ALA A 81 -10.72 -9.92 1.77
C ALA A 81 -9.88 -10.42 2.96
N ASP A 82 -8.95 -11.33 2.70
CA ASP A 82 -8.00 -11.82 3.70
C ASP A 82 -6.68 -11.06 3.52
N GLY A 83 -6.24 -10.35 4.55
CA GLY A 83 -5.07 -9.48 4.47
C GLY A 83 -5.14 -8.43 3.34
N GLY A 84 -6.34 -7.97 2.98
CA GLY A 84 -6.56 -7.04 1.87
C GLY A 84 -6.53 -7.67 0.47
N LYS A 85 -6.45 -9.00 0.37
CA LYS A 85 -6.48 -9.74 -0.90
C LYS A 85 -7.83 -10.42 -1.12
N GLU A 86 -8.43 -10.11 -2.26
CA GLU A 86 -9.64 -10.79 -2.75
C GLU A 86 -9.29 -12.20 -3.24
N ILE A 87 -10.26 -13.11 -3.22
CA ILE A 87 -10.09 -14.41 -3.88
C ILE A 87 -9.96 -14.19 -5.40
N PRO A 88 -8.98 -14.80 -6.08
CA PRO A 88 -8.88 -14.76 -7.54
C PRO A 88 -10.11 -15.36 -8.19
N LEU A 89 -10.53 -14.84 -9.35
CA LEU A 89 -11.72 -15.36 -10.07
C LEU A 89 -11.52 -16.81 -10.50
N ALA A 90 -10.32 -17.17 -10.95
CA ALA A 90 -9.98 -18.54 -11.32
C ALA A 90 -10.09 -19.52 -10.13
N ALA A 91 -9.84 -19.04 -8.91
CA ALA A 91 -9.89 -19.85 -7.69
C ALA A 91 -11.32 -20.14 -7.22
N ILE A 92 -12.34 -19.50 -7.80
CA ILE A 92 -13.75 -19.78 -7.49
C ILE A 92 -14.09 -21.25 -7.81
N HIS A 93 -13.50 -21.80 -8.87
CA HIS A 93 -13.74 -23.17 -9.35
C HIS A 93 -12.65 -24.18 -8.97
N ASP A 94 -11.54 -23.72 -8.40
CA ASP A 94 -10.43 -24.59 -8.00
C ASP A 94 -10.72 -25.22 -6.62
N GLU A 95 -11.06 -26.51 -6.60
CA GLU A 95 -11.35 -27.28 -5.39
C GLU A 95 -10.15 -27.40 -4.44
N HIS A 96 -8.93 -27.24 -4.95
CA HIS A 96 -7.70 -27.31 -4.15
C HIS A 96 -7.32 -25.96 -3.53
N HIS A 97 -8.00 -24.88 -3.90
CA HIS A 97 -7.70 -23.56 -3.35
C HIS A 97 -8.13 -23.47 -1.87
N PRO A 98 -7.28 -22.99 -0.94
CA PRO A 98 -7.59 -22.95 0.49
C PRO A 98 -8.89 -22.22 0.85
N ARG A 99 -9.25 -21.23 0.04
CA ARG A 99 -10.44 -20.39 0.20
C ARG A 99 -11.62 -20.81 -0.67
N HIS A 100 -11.55 -21.99 -1.31
CA HIS A 100 -12.62 -22.50 -2.15
C HIS A 100 -13.96 -22.55 -1.40
N GLY A 101 -13.95 -23.01 -0.14
CA GLY A 101 -15.17 -23.10 0.67
C GLY A 101 -15.91 -21.77 0.87
N GLU A 102 -15.18 -20.65 0.87
CA GLU A 102 -15.74 -19.30 1.09
C GLU A 102 -16.47 -18.74 -0.13
N ALA A 103 -16.19 -19.26 -1.34
CA ALA A 103 -16.75 -18.76 -2.59
C ALA A 103 -18.03 -19.50 -3.05
N ALA A 104 -18.72 -20.19 -2.14
CA ALA A 104 -19.90 -20.99 -2.46
C ALA A 104 -21.05 -20.16 -3.07
N GLU A 105 -21.30 -18.94 -2.55
CA GLU A 105 -22.34 -18.04 -3.08
C GLU A 105 -22.02 -17.61 -4.52
N LEU A 106 -20.77 -17.24 -4.80
CA LEU A 106 -20.32 -16.89 -6.15
C LEU A 106 -20.47 -18.06 -7.13
N ARG A 107 -20.09 -19.28 -6.72
CA ARG A 107 -20.27 -20.50 -7.54
C ARG A 107 -21.74 -20.76 -7.83
N GLN A 108 -22.60 -20.64 -6.83
CA GLN A 108 -24.03 -20.83 -7.01
C GLN A 108 -24.61 -19.82 -8.01
N MET A 109 -24.22 -18.54 -7.91
CA MET A 109 -24.64 -17.53 -8.88
C MET A 109 -24.11 -17.83 -10.30
N TYR A 110 -22.87 -18.30 -10.41
CA TYR A 110 -22.26 -18.71 -11.68
C TYR A 110 -23.00 -19.86 -12.35
N GLU A 111 -23.46 -20.86 -11.58
CA GLU A 111 -24.19 -22.02 -12.09
C GLU A 111 -25.64 -21.71 -12.46
N GLN A 112 -26.29 -20.79 -11.74
CA GLN A 112 -27.71 -20.50 -11.89
C GLN A 112 -28.03 -19.42 -12.92
N ASP A 113 -27.17 -18.43 -13.10
CA ASP A 113 -27.44 -17.25 -13.92
C ASP A 113 -26.49 -17.18 -15.13
N PRO A 114 -27.01 -17.39 -16.36
CA PRO A 114 -26.19 -17.35 -17.58
C PRO A 114 -25.44 -16.03 -17.80
N ASP A 115 -26.00 -14.90 -17.36
CA ASP A 115 -25.32 -13.61 -17.49
C ASP A 115 -24.20 -13.47 -16.47
N VAL A 116 -24.36 -13.98 -15.25
CA VAL A 116 -23.29 -14.04 -14.25
C VAL A 116 -22.13 -14.90 -14.76
N LYS A 117 -22.44 -16.06 -15.35
CA LYS A 117 -21.45 -16.94 -15.97
C LYS A 117 -20.62 -16.19 -17.03
N ARG A 118 -21.29 -15.55 -17.98
CA ARG A 118 -20.63 -14.76 -19.05
C ARG A 118 -19.74 -13.65 -18.49
N VAL A 119 -20.19 -12.96 -17.44
CA VAL A 119 -19.43 -11.91 -16.76
C VAL A 119 -18.17 -12.48 -16.12
N ILE A 120 -18.28 -13.56 -15.34
CA ILE A 120 -17.14 -14.16 -14.63
C ILE A 120 -16.13 -14.72 -15.63
N ASP A 121 -16.57 -15.45 -16.66
CA ASP A 121 -15.70 -15.99 -17.71
C ASP A 121 -14.92 -14.87 -18.42
N THR A 122 -15.58 -13.75 -18.70
CA THR A 122 -14.92 -12.57 -19.28
C THR A 122 -13.95 -11.92 -18.29
N ALA A 123 -14.34 -11.81 -17.02
CA ALA A 123 -13.55 -11.17 -15.98
C ALA A 123 -12.25 -11.92 -15.67
N VAL A 124 -12.23 -13.25 -15.77
CA VAL A 124 -11.02 -14.09 -15.60
C VAL A 124 -9.91 -13.65 -16.56
N GLY A 125 -10.25 -13.29 -17.81
CA GLY A 125 -9.28 -12.79 -18.79
C GLY A 125 -8.82 -11.34 -18.55
N LEU A 126 -9.54 -10.58 -17.72
CA LEU A 126 -9.22 -9.19 -17.38
C LEU A 126 -8.43 -9.06 -16.07
N GLU A 127 -8.61 -10.01 -15.15
CA GLU A 127 -7.91 -10.01 -13.87
C GLU A 127 -6.39 -10.12 -14.07
N GLY A 128 -5.63 -9.34 -13.30
CA GLY A 128 -4.17 -9.33 -13.35
C GLY A 128 -3.57 -8.46 -14.45
N LEU A 129 -4.36 -8.01 -15.43
CA LEU A 129 -3.88 -7.06 -16.44
C LEU A 129 -3.52 -5.71 -15.81
N THR A 130 -2.52 -5.04 -16.38
CA THR A 130 -2.12 -3.70 -15.96
C THR A 130 -3.09 -2.65 -16.50
N ARG A 131 -3.73 -1.89 -15.60
CA ARG A 131 -4.66 -0.81 -15.94
C ARG A 131 -3.97 0.52 -16.20
N GLY A 132 -2.89 0.79 -15.47
CA GLY A 132 -2.19 2.07 -15.56
C GLY A 132 -1.08 2.20 -14.53
N THR A 133 -0.38 3.31 -14.61
CA THR A 133 0.77 3.65 -13.77
C THR A 133 0.40 4.63 -12.66
N GLY A 134 0.99 4.45 -11.50
CA GLY A 134 0.95 5.38 -10.36
C GLY A 134 2.35 5.66 -9.84
N ILE A 135 2.42 6.33 -8.69
CA ILE A 135 3.65 6.66 -7.99
C ILE A 135 3.70 5.83 -6.71
N HIS A 136 4.86 5.28 -6.36
CA HIS A 136 5.05 4.55 -5.10
C HIS A 136 4.84 5.49 -3.92
N ALA A 137 4.12 5.02 -2.90
CA ALA A 137 3.72 5.85 -1.77
C ALA A 137 4.90 6.29 -0.90
N ALA A 138 6.02 5.55 -0.91
CA ALA A 138 7.19 5.85 -0.09
C ALA A 138 8.50 5.95 -0.88
N GLY A 139 8.60 5.22 -1.98
CA GLY A 139 9.90 4.85 -2.55
C GLY A 139 10.49 5.92 -3.43
N VAL A 140 11.76 6.24 -3.16
CA VAL A 140 12.59 7.18 -3.90
C VAL A 140 13.87 6.47 -4.31
N ILE A 141 14.30 6.68 -5.54
CA ILE A 141 15.56 6.19 -6.07
C ILE A 141 16.56 7.33 -6.12
N LEU A 142 17.78 7.05 -5.67
CA LEU A 142 18.93 7.92 -5.74
C LEU A 142 20.03 7.23 -6.55
N SER A 143 20.75 8.01 -7.36
CA SER A 143 21.85 7.54 -8.19
C SER A 143 23.09 8.41 -8.03
N SER A 144 24.27 7.81 -8.16
CA SER A 144 25.55 8.55 -8.26
C SER A 144 25.74 9.21 -9.63
N GLU A 145 25.08 8.69 -10.66
CA GLU A 145 25.13 9.15 -12.05
C GLU A 145 23.74 9.67 -12.49
N PRO A 146 23.65 10.50 -13.55
CA PRO A 146 22.37 10.93 -14.08
C PRO A 146 21.47 9.73 -14.43
N LEU A 147 20.25 9.72 -13.89
CA LEU A 147 19.34 8.58 -13.99
C LEU A 147 18.97 8.23 -15.44
N ILE A 148 18.94 9.22 -16.32
CA ILE A 148 18.60 9.03 -17.75
C ILE A 148 19.62 8.15 -18.49
N ASP A 149 20.86 8.10 -18.00
CA ASP A 149 21.93 7.29 -18.59
C ASP A 149 21.90 5.83 -18.10
N VAL A 150 21.18 5.57 -17.00
CA VAL A 150 21.16 4.27 -16.32
C VAL A 150 19.83 3.56 -16.48
N ILE A 151 18.71 4.28 -16.37
CA ILE A 151 17.36 3.71 -16.37
C ILE A 151 16.38 4.50 -17.25
N PRO A 152 15.34 3.84 -17.80
CA PRO A 152 14.24 4.55 -18.43
C PRO A 152 13.49 5.37 -17.37
N LEU A 153 13.17 6.62 -17.72
CA LEU A 153 12.41 7.54 -16.90
C LEU A 153 11.10 7.91 -17.60
N VAL A 154 10.07 8.16 -16.80
CA VAL A 154 8.75 8.60 -17.25
C VAL A 154 8.38 9.87 -16.52
N LYS A 155 7.77 10.82 -17.23
CA LYS A 155 7.15 12.01 -16.63
C LYS A 155 5.64 11.98 -16.95
N PRO A 156 4.78 11.49 -16.05
CA PRO A 156 3.36 11.28 -16.35
C PRO A 156 2.60 12.57 -16.69
N LYS A 157 3.08 13.72 -16.18
CA LYS A 157 2.52 15.05 -16.41
C LYS A 157 3.67 16.04 -16.58
N ALA A 158 3.47 17.11 -17.37
CA ALA A 158 4.50 18.12 -17.62
C ALA A 158 5.08 18.71 -16.32
N ASP A 159 4.23 18.98 -15.32
CA ASP A 159 4.60 19.49 -14.00
C ASP A 159 4.64 18.40 -12.92
N GLY A 160 4.60 17.13 -13.32
CA GLY A 160 4.64 16.00 -12.40
C GLY A 160 6.06 15.58 -12.02
N PRO A 161 6.21 14.74 -10.99
CA PRO A 161 7.51 14.17 -10.65
C PRO A 161 8.00 13.24 -11.75
N VAL A 162 9.32 13.15 -11.87
CA VAL A 162 9.97 12.13 -12.69
C VAL A 162 9.90 10.81 -11.93
N ILE A 163 9.49 9.76 -12.63
CA ILE A 163 9.39 8.40 -12.07
C ILE A 163 10.21 7.40 -12.87
N THR A 164 10.59 6.29 -12.24
CA THR A 164 11.22 5.15 -12.93
C THR A 164 10.31 4.57 -14.00
N GLY A 165 10.87 3.95 -15.04
CA GLY A 165 10.12 3.22 -16.07
C GLY A 165 9.68 1.81 -15.66
N PHE A 166 10.27 1.28 -14.59
CA PHE A 166 10.00 -0.06 -14.05
C PHE A 166 9.87 -0.03 -12.51
N PRO A 167 9.29 -1.08 -11.89
CA PRO A 167 9.18 -1.18 -10.44
C PRO A 167 10.54 -1.17 -9.72
N PHE A 168 10.53 -0.89 -8.41
CA PHE A 168 11.78 -0.77 -7.64
C PHE A 168 12.67 -2.02 -7.65
N THR A 169 12.10 -3.22 -7.77
CA THR A 169 12.86 -4.48 -7.75
C THR A 169 13.95 -4.50 -8.82
N GLN A 170 13.64 -4.01 -10.03
CA GLN A 170 14.62 -3.90 -11.11
C GLN A 170 15.63 -2.79 -10.86
N ALA A 171 15.25 -1.72 -10.16
CA ALA A 171 16.17 -0.64 -9.79
C ALA A 171 17.23 -1.13 -8.79
N GLU A 172 16.81 -1.90 -7.79
CA GLU A 172 17.69 -2.50 -6.78
C GLU A 172 18.62 -3.54 -7.41
N ASP A 173 18.11 -4.40 -8.31
CA ASP A 173 18.93 -5.36 -9.05
C ASP A 173 20.03 -4.69 -9.90
N MET A 174 19.79 -3.45 -10.33
CA MET A 174 20.77 -2.62 -11.05
C MET A 174 21.74 -1.88 -10.14
N GLY A 175 21.62 -2.04 -8.81
CA GLY A 175 22.50 -1.44 -7.81
C GLY A 175 22.17 0.02 -7.48
N LEU A 176 20.99 0.50 -7.85
CA LEU A 176 20.53 1.83 -7.47
C LEU A 176 20.12 1.87 -6.00
N LEU A 177 20.34 3.02 -5.36
CA LEU A 177 19.96 3.21 -3.97
C LEU A 177 18.46 3.50 -3.89
N LYS A 178 17.72 2.58 -3.29
CA LYS A 178 16.34 2.80 -2.86
C LYS A 178 16.33 3.34 -1.43
N MET A 179 15.49 4.34 -1.19
CA MET A 179 15.12 4.78 0.16
C MET A 179 13.60 4.95 0.23
N ASP A 180 12.98 4.50 1.31
CA ASP A 180 11.55 4.73 1.55
C ASP A 180 11.33 5.91 2.49
N PHE A 181 10.61 6.93 1.99
CA PHE A 181 10.14 8.08 2.76
C PHE A 181 8.65 7.91 3.03
N LEU A 182 8.31 7.44 4.23
CA LEU A 182 6.95 7.13 4.61
C LEU A 182 6.29 8.35 5.27
N GLY A 183 5.09 8.68 4.81
CA GLY A 183 4.20 9.62 5.49
C GLY A 183 3.35 8.86 6.51
N LEU A 184 3.54 9.11 7.80
CA LEU A 184 2.77 8.46 8.85
C LEU A 184 1.76 9.41 9.49
N ARG A 185 0.48 9.06 9.38
CA ARG A 185 -0.63 9.82 9.97
C ARG A 185 -0.57 9.90 11.50
N ASN A 186 -0.02 8.91 12.17
CA ASN A 186 0.12 8.94 13.63
C ASN A 186 1.09 10.06 14.08
N LEU A 187 2.18 10.30 13.33
CA LEU A 187 3.12 11.39 13.58
C LEU A 187 2.44 12.76 13.39
N THR A 188 1.60 12.89 12.35
CA THR A 188 0.74 14.06 12.16
C THR A 188 -0.15 14.31 13.38
N VAL A 189 -0.84 13.27 13.86
CA VAL A 189 -1.75 13.37 15.02
C VAL A 189 -1.00 13.74 16.30
N ILE A 190 0.19 13.16 16.52
CA ILE A 190 1.06 13.52 17.66
C ILE A 190 1.47 14.99 17.58
N GLY A 191 1.93 15.44 16.40
CA GLY A 191 2.30 16.85 16.18
C GLY A 191 1.15 17.81 16.46
N ASP A 192 -0.05 17.50 15.96
CA ASP A 192 -1.25 18.30 16.21
C ASP A 192 -1.64 18.30 17.70
N ALA A 193 -1.51 17.16 18.40
CA ALA A 193 -1.77 17.06 19.83
C ALA A 193 -0.82 17.94 20.65
N ILE A 194 0.49 17.92 20.34
CA ILE A 194 1.49 18.78 21.00
C ILE A 194 1.17 20.25 20.74
N ALA A 195 0.90 20.63 19.49
CA ALA A 195 0.54 22.01 19.14
C ALA A 195 -0.71 22.49 19.90
N ASN A 196 -1.72 21.63 20.03
CA ASN A 196 -2.94 21.93 20.78
C ASN A 196 -2.68 22.08 22.29
N VAL A 197 -1.81 21.27 22.88
CA VAL A 197 -1.44 21.42 24.30
C VAL A 197 -0.72 22.76 24.53
N ARG A 198 0.21 23.11 23.64
CA ARG A 198 0.91 24.40 23.69
C ARG A 198 -0.05 25.57 23.58
N ALA A 199 -0.98 25.55 22.63
CA ALA A 199 -1.97 26.61 22.44
C ALA A 199 -2.92 26.76 23.62
N ASN A 200 -3.39 25.65 24.21
CA ASN A 200 -4.41 25.67 25.26
C ASN A 200 -3.85 25.81 26.68
N LYS A 201 -2.63 25.34 26.93
CA LYS A 201 -2.04 25.27 28.28
C LYS A 201 -0.70 25.98 28.40
N GLY A 202 -0.10 26.46 27.30
CA GLY A 202 1.22 27.08 27.30
C GLY A 202 2.37 26.12 27.61
N ILE A 203 2.10 24.81 27.58
CA ILE A 203 3.10 23.77 27.86
C ILE A 203 3.71 23.32 26.55
N ASP A 204 5.04 23.41 26.44
CA ASP A 204 5.79 22.86 25.31
C ASP A 204 6.24 21.44 25.67
N ILE A 205 5.78 20.45 24.91
CA ILE A 205 6.10 19.05 25.13
C ILE A 205 7.22 18.66 24.17
N ASP A 206 8.37 18.22 24.71
CA ASP A 206 9.37 17.50 23.93
C ASP A 206 9.04 16.01 23.94
N ILE A 207 8.71 15.46 22.77
CA ILE A 207 8.33 14.05 22.61
C ILE A 207 9.51 13.10 22.91
N LEU A 208 10.75 13.57 22.73
CA LEU A 208 11.96 12.75 22.93
C LEU A 208 12.32 12.60 24.41
N ASP A 209 11.77 13.45 25.28
CA ASP A 209 12.05 13.48 26.72
C ASP A 209 10.88 12.94 27.57
N VAL A 210 9.84 12.38 26.94
CA VAL A 210 8.70 11.82 27.67
C VAL A 210 9.12 10.55 28.43
N PRO A 211 8.84 10.43 29.74
CA PRO A 211 9.15 9.23 30.50
C PRO A 211 8.34 8.02 30.02
N LEU A 212 9.00 6.86 29.96
CA LEU A 212 8.39 5.61 29.47
C LEU A 212 7.64 4.82 30.56
N ASP A 213 7.61 5.32 31.79
CA ASP A 213 7.05 4.70 32.99
C ASP A 213 5.87 5.47 33.61
N ASP A 214 5.22 6.37 32.85
CA ASP A 214 4.06 7.14 33.34
C ASP A 214 2.86 6.24 33.70
N ALA A 215 2.56 6.15 35.00
CA ALA A 215 1.51 5.29 35.54
C ALA A 215 0.13 5.56 34.93
N LYS A 216 -0.24 6.83 34.70
CA LYS A 216 -1.55 7.20 34.14
C LYS A 216 -1.71 6.71 32.70
N THR A 217 -0.63 6.73 31.92
CA THR A 217 -0.61 6.17 30.56
C THR A 217 -0.86 4.67 30.58
N TYR A 218 -0.23 3.92 31.50
CA TYR A 218 -0.49 2.48 31.65
C TYR A 218 -1.92 2.19 32.14
N GLU A 219 -2.46 2.95 33.09
CA GLU A 219 -3.84 2.83 33.54
C GLU A 219 -4.84 2.99 32.38
N LEU A 220 -4.61 3.98 31.50
CA LEU A 220 -5.43 4.20 30.31
C LEU A 220 -5.40 2.99 29.36
N LEU A 221 -4.23 2.37 29.15
CA LEU A 221 -4.07 1.19 28.29
C LEU A 221 -4.83 -0.02 28.85
N VAL A 222 -4.75 -0.26 30.16
CA VAL A 222 -5.44 -1.38 30.82
C VAL A 222 -6.96 -1.17 30.79
N CYS A 223 -7.45 0.03 31.08
CA CYS A 223 -8.88 0.35 31.02
C CYS A 223 -9.47 0.22 29.60
N ARG A 224 -8.68 0.49 28.55
CA ARG A 224 -9.11 0.26 27.16
C ARG A 224 -9.06 -1.21 26.74
N ALA A 225 -8.10 -1.98 27.25
CA ALA A 225 -8.01 -3.42 26.98
C ALA A 225 -9.28 -4.17 27.45
N GLY A 226 -9.89 -3.75 28.58
CA GLY A 226 -11.15 -4.30 29.09
C GLY A 226 -12.42 -3.96 28.29
N ASN A 227 -12.34 -3.05 27.32
CA ASN A 227 -13.45 -2.64 26.44
C ASN A 227 -13.25 -3.06 24.97
N SER A 228 -12.27 -3.92 24.69
CA SER A 228 -12.16 -4.58 23.40
C SER A 228 -13.31 -5.58 23.28
N PRO A 229 -14.11 -5.62 22.20
CA PRO A 229 -15.19 -6.58 22.04
C PRO A 229 -14.58 -7.97 21.87
N THR A 230 -14.28 -8.65 22.98
CA THR A 230 -14.12 -10.09 23.01
C THR A 230 -15.45 -10.67 22.55
N LYS A 231 -15.44 -11.36 21.41
CA LYS A 231 -16.54 -12.24 21.01
C LYS A 231 -16.81 -13.17 22.20
N SER A 232 -17.90 -12.91 22.93
CA SER A 232 -18.45 -13.84 23.89
C SER A 232 -18.98 -15.04 23.11
N GLY A 233 -18.18 -16.11 23.09
CA GLY A 233 -18.65 -17.44 22.78
C GLY A 233 -19.31 -18.02 24.03
N GLU A 234 -20.63 -18.13 23.98
CA GLU A 234 -21.36 -19.31 24.44
C GLU A 234 -21.98 -19.97 23.19
#